data_AF-A0A3S0TCA5-F1
#
_entry.id   AF-A0A3S0TCA5-F1
#
_cell.length_a   1.000
_cell.length_b   1.000
_cell.length_c   1.000
_cell.angle_alpha   90.00
_cell.angle_beta   90.00
_cell.angle_gamma   90.00
#
_symmetry.space_group_name_H-M   'P 1'
#
loop_
_entity.id
_entity.type
_entity.pdbx_description
1 polymer ?
#
loop_
_entity_poly.entity_id
_entity_poly.type
_entity_poly.pdbx_seq_one_letter_code
_entity_poly.pdbx_strand_id
1 'polypeptide(L)'
;MSVKSDIEIAREAKIKPIAEVAAKVGVPAHALIPYGWTKAKISFDYLNEIQGFSDGKLILVTAISPTPAGEGKTTTTVGLSDGLNYIGKKAIAALREPSLGPCFGVKGGAAGGGYAQVVPMEDINLHFTGDFHAITSAHNLLSALIDNHIYWGNALGIDQRRVGWKRVLDMNDRALRSIVNSLGGVSNGFPREDGFDITVASEVMA
;
A
#
# COMPACT_ATOMS: atom_id res chain seq x y z
N MET A 1 -13.14 28.61 -18.28
CA MET A 1 -12.22 28.48 -17.13
C MET A 1 -11.28 27.32 -17.42
N SER A 2 -9.96 27.54 -17.35
CA SER A 2 -8.98 26.46 -17.47
C SER A 2 -9.07 25.58 -16.21
N VAL A 3 -9.43 24.31 -16.36
CA VAL A 3 -9.44 23.34 -15.26
C VAL A 3 -8.01 22.84 -15.10
N LYS A 4 -7.40 23.12 -13.94
CA LYS A 4 -6.07 22.59 -13.60
C LYS A 4 -6.13 21.07 -13.50
N SER A 5 -5.06 20.41 -13.94
CA SER A 5 -4.87 18.97 -13.73
C SER A 5 -4.65 18.65 -12.25
N ASP A 6 -4.90 17.40 -11.84
CA ASP A 6 -4.74 16.97 -10.45
C ASP A 6 -3.31 17.20 -9.94
N ILE A 7 -2.30 16.95 -10.77
CA ILE A 7 -0.90 17.14 -10.41
C ILE A 7 -0.52 18.61 -10.23
N GLU A 8 -1.09 19.52 -11.02
CA GLU A 8 -0.89 20.96 -10.86
C GLU A 8 -1.47 21.44 -9.52
N ILE A 9 -2.68 20.97 -9.18
CA ILE A 9 -3.32 21.28 -7.89
C ILE A 9 -2.46 20.74 -6.74
N ALA A 10 -1.95 19.51 -6.84
CA ALA A 10 -1.10 18.89 -5.82
C ALA A 10 0.21 19.66 -5.60
N ARG A 11 0.84 20.14 -6.68
CA ARG A 11 2.11 20.89 -6.62
C ARG A 11 1.97 22.30 -6.06
N GLU A 12 0.83 22.95 -6.31
CA GLU A 12 0.53 24.27 -5.75
C GLU A 12 0.05 24.22 -4.29
N ALA A 13 -0.28 23.03 -3.77
CA ALA A 13 -0.79 22.86 -2.42
C ALA A 13 0.24 23.31 -1.37
N LYS A 14 -0.21 24.15 -0.43
CA LYS A 14 0.59 24.55 0.74
C LYS A 14 0.52 23.46 1.81
N ILE A 15 1.35 22.45 1.65
CA ILE A 15 1.43 21.31 2.58
C ILE A 15 1.97 21.80 3.94
N LYS A 16 1.32 21.37 5.03
CA LYS A 16 1.77 21.63 6.39
C LYS A 16 2.72 20.51 6.87
N PRO A 17 3.64 20.80 7.80
CA PRO A 17 4.40 19.75 8.48
C PRO A 17 3.47 18.69 9.09
N ILE A 18 3.83 17.42 8.94
CA ILE A 18 3.01 16.30 9.41
C ILE A 18 2.74 16.35 10.91
N ALA A 19 3.69 16.89 11.70
CA ALA A 19 3.52 17.12 13.13
C ALA A 19 2.37 18.09 13.45
N GLU A 20 2.19 19.15 12.65
CA GLU A 20 1.06 20.07 12.81
C GLU A 20 -0.26 19.41 12.43
N VAL A 21 -0.26 18.55 11.40
CA VAL A 21 -1.45 17.79 10.99
C VAL A 21 -1.86 16.80 12.08
N ALA A 22 -0.91 16.04 12.61
CA ALA A 22 -1.08 15.09 13.70
C ALA A 22 -1.62 15.75 14.98
N ALA A 23 -1.11 16.94 15.33
CA ALA A 23 -1.55 17.69 16.51
C ALA A 23 -3.05 18.05 16.47
N LYS A 24 -3.63 18.32 15.28
CA LYS A 24 -5.07 18.63 15.14
C LYS A 24 -5.98 17.49 15.61
N VAL A 25 -5.49 16.26 15.51
CA VAL A 25 -6.22 15.05 15.90
C VAL A 25 -5.71 14.46 17.21
N GLY A 26 -4.83 15.19 17.92
CA GLY A 26 -4.36 14.82 19.25
C GLY A 26 -3.20 13.82 19.26
N VAL A 27 -2.55 13.56 18.13
CA VAL A 27 -1.36 12.69 18.09
C VAL A 27 -0.11 13.50 18.48
N PRO A 28 0.59 13.15 19.57
CA PRO A 28 1.74 13.91 20.06
C PRO A 28 2.99 13.66 19.20
N ALA A 29 3.93 14.61 19.21
CA ALA A 29 5.13 14.55 18.36
C ALA A 29 6.02 13.31 18.62
N HIS A 30 6.11 12.84 19.86
CA HIS A 30 6.92 11.66 20.22
C HIS A 30 6.34 10.35 19.66
N ALA A 31 5.04 10.33 19.31
CA ALA A 31 4.38 9.17 18.71
C ALA A 31 4.64 9.07 17.20
N LEU A 32 5.25 10.09 16.59
CA LEU A 32 5.53 10.15 15.16
C LEU A 32 6.94 9.64 14.86
N ILE A 33 7.03 8.77 13.85
CA ILE A 33 8.29 8.34 13.23
C ILE A 33 8.36 9.02 11.86
N PRO A 34 9.08 10.14 11.71
CA PRO A 34 9.00 10.97 10.51
C PRO A 34 9.65 10.34 9.26
N TYR A 35 9.01 10.54 8.11
CA TYR A 35 9.54 10.23 6.78
C TYR A 35 9.60 11.53 5.96
N GLY A 36 10.65 12.30 6.22
CA GLY A 36 10.70 13.71 5.85
C GLY A 36 9.75 14.54 6.71
N TRP A 37 9.33 15.71 6.21
CA TRP A 37 8.51 16.67 6.97
C TRP A 37 7.00 16.53 6.71
N THR A 38 6.60 15.80 5.67
CA THR A 38 5.20 15.67 5.21
C THR A 38 4.54 14.34 5.51
N LYS A 39 5.30 13.34 5.99
CA LYS A 39 4.82 11.98 6.25
C LYS A 39 5.40 11.48 7.56
N ALA A 40 4.68 10.60 8.24
CA ALA A 40 5.17 9.91 9.42
C ALA A 40 4.43 8.58 9.56
N LYS A 41 5.09 7.59 10.17
CA LYS A 41 4.39 6.46 10.79
C LYS A 41 3.99 6.83 12.21
N ILE A 42 2.93 6.22 12.71
CA ILE A 42 2.54 6.32 14.12
C ILE A 42 3.15 5.11 14.84
N SER A 43 3.84 5.35 15.96
CA SER A 43 4.46 4.29 16.75
C SER A 43 3.43 3.30 17.31
N PHE A 44 3.79 2.02 17.34
CA PHE A 44 2.94 0.98 17.94
C PHE A 44 2.73 1.20 19.44
N ASP A 45 3.72 1.72 20.17
CA ASP A 45 3.59 2.01 21.60
C ASP A 45 2.45 2.98 21.87
N TYR A 46 2.37 4.06 21.09
CA TYR A 46 1.26 5.00 21.18
C TYR A 46 -0.07 4.38 20.75
N LEU A 47 -0.09 3.56 19.69
CA LEU A 47 -1.32 2.86 19.28
C LEU A 47 -1.85 1.96 20.40
N ASN A 48 -0.97 1.26 21.12
CA ASN A 48 -1.33 0.41 22.25
C ASN A 48 -1.82 1.22 23.46
N GLU A 49 -1.22 2.38 23.73
CA GLU A 49 -1.67 3.32 24.78
C GLU A 49 -3.12 3.77 24.53
N ILE A 50 -3.47 4.07 23.28
CA ILE A 50 -4.80 4.62 22.95
C ILE A 50 -5.91 3.57 22.76
N GLN A 51 -5.62 2.27 22.86
CA GLN A 51 -6.65 1.22 22.76
C GLN A 51 -7.71 1.29 23.87
N GLY A 52 -7.40 1.95 25.00
CA GLY A 52 -8.35 2.12 26.10
C GLY A 52 -9.40 3.22 25.90
N PHE A 53 -9.30 4.03 24.83
CA PHE A 53 -10.24 5.12 24.57
C PHE A 53 -11.48 4.62 23.82
N SER A 54 -12.60 5.32 23.98
CA SER A 54 -13.83 5.00 23.26
C SER A 54 -13.70 5.30 21.77
N ASP A 55 -14.19 4.40 20.93
CA ASP A 55 -14.22 4.59 19.48
C ASP A 55 -15.04 5.81 19.05
N GLY A 56 -14.58 6.45 17.97
CA GLY A 56 -15.31 7.48 17.25
C GLY A 56 -16.46 6.92 16.41
N LYS A 57 -17.02 7.77 15.54
CA LYS A 57 -18.02 7.32 14.55
C LYS A 57 -17.31 6.80 13.31
N LEU A 58 -17.63 5.57 12.90
CA LEU A 58 -17.14 4.96 11.67
C LEU A 58 -18.10 5.25 10.51
N ILE A 59 -17.60 5.87 9.44
CA ILE A 59 -18.37 6.16 8.22
C ILE A 59 -17.71 5.42 7.06
N LEU A 60 -18.40 4.42 6.52
CA LEU A 60 -17.95 3.68 5.34
C LEU A 60 -18.44 4.37 4.06
N VAL A 61 -17.50 4.72 3.18
CA VAL A 61 -17.82 5.23 1.84
C VAL A 61 -17.74 4.07 0.84
N THR A 62 -18.87 3.79 0.18
CA THR A 62 -18.97 2.79 -0.90
C THR A 62 -19.48 3.43 -2.19
N ALA A 63 -19.49 2.67 -3.27
CA ALA A 63 -19.99 3.11 -4.57
C ALA A 63 -20.79 1.97 -5.24
N ILE A 64 -21.50 2.32 -6.31
CA ILE A 64 -22.12 1.34 -7.22
C ILE A 64 -21.05 0.51 -7.94
N SER A 65 -21.48 -0.51 -8.69
CA SER A 65 -20.60 -1.27 -9.58
C SER A 65 -19.82 -0.32 -10.51
N PRO A 66 -18.49 -0.48 -10.64
CA PRO A 66 -17.66 0.45 -11.38
C PRO A 66 -17.99 0.44 -12.87
N THR A 67 -17.98 1.63 -13.47
CA THR A 67 -18.24 1.89 -14.87
C THR A 67 -17.05 2.64 -15.50
N PRO A 68 -16.91 2.64 -16.84
CA PRO A 68 -15.85 3.40 -17.51
C PRO A 68 -15.88 4.92 -17.24
N ALA A 69 -17.01 5.46 -16.78
CA ALA A 69 -17.15 6.88 -16.45
C ALA A 69 -16.42 7.26 -15.15
N GLY A 70 -16.21 6.30 -14.24
CA GLY A 70 -15.60 6.52 -12.94
C GLY A 70 -16.57 7.11 -11.90
N GLU A 71 -16.52 6.60 -10.68
CA GLU A 71 -17.50 6.93 -9.63
C GLU A 71 -16.99 7.95 -8.61
N GLY A 72 -15.70 8.30 -8.65
CA GLY A 72 -15.13 9.31 -7.76
C GLY A 72 -15.07 8.93 -6.27
N LYS A 73 -15.15 7.63 -5.93
CA LYS A 73 -15.24 7.15 -4.54
C LYS A 73 -14.19 7.75 -3.60
N THR A 74 -12.91 7.70 -3.98
CA THR A 74 -11.82 8.24 -3.14
C THR A 74 -11.92 9.77 -3.00
N THR A 75 -12.26 10.46 -4.09
CA THR A 75 -12.50 11.92 -4.09
C THR A 75 -13.61 12.29 -3.10
N THR A 76 -14.71 11.52 -3.08
CA THR A 76 -15.79 11.69 -2.12
C THR A 76 -15.34 11.43 -0.67
N THR A 77 -14.53 10.40 -0.42
CA THR A 77 -13.99 10.12 0.93
C THR A 77 -13.14 11.29 1.44
N VAL A 78 -12.24 11.83 0.62
CA VAL A 78 -11.39 12.97 1.00
C VAL A 78 -12.25 14.22 1.21
N GLY A 79 -13.13 14.55 0.26
CA GLY A 79 -14.01 15.71 0.35
C GLY A 79 -14.99 15.66 1.54
N LEU A 80 -15.47 14.48 1.90
CA LEU A 80 -16.29 14.29 3.11
C LEU A 80 -15.49 14.57 4.38
N SER A 81 -14.25 14.09 4.46
CA SER A 81 -13.35 14.38 5.59
C SER A 81 -13.07 15.87 5.71
N ASP A 82 -12.79 16.55 4.59
CA ASP A 82 -12.58 18.00 4.56
C ASP A 82 -13.84 18.76 4.99
N GLY A 83 -15.02 18.37 4.49
CA GLY A 83 -16.30 18.97 4.85
C GLY A 83 -16.65 18.81 6.32
N LEU A 84 -16.40 17.64 6.91
CA LEU A 84 -16.58 17.40 8.35
C LEU A 84 -15.69 18.30 9.19
N ASN A 85 -14.41 18.44 8.81
CA ASN A 85 -13.48 19.35 9.48
C ASN A 85 -13.90 20.81 9.31
N TYR A 86 -14.41 21.21 8.15
CA TYR A 86 -14.91 22.56 7.89
C TYR A 86 -16.06 22.95 8.82
N ILE A 87 -16.97 22.02 9.13
CA ILE A 87 -18.09 22.25 10.08
C ILE A 87 -17.72 22.00 11.56
N GLY A 88 -16.43 21.85 11.87
CA GLY A 88 -15.92 21.74 13.23
C GLY A 88 -15.95 20.34 13.85
N LYS A 89 -16.08 19.27 13.04
CA LYS A 89 -15.93 17.89 13.51
C LYS A 89 -14.49 17.41 13.30
N LYS A 90 -13.89 16.74 14.29
CA LYS A 90 -12.58 16.09 14.13
C LYS A 90 -12.75 14.82 13.29
N ALA A 91 -12.28 14.81 12.05
CA ALA A 91 -12.42 13.68 11.14
C ALA A 91 -11.08 13.35 10.45
N ILE A 92 -10.85 12.06 10.23
CA ILE A 92 -9.68 11.50 9.54
C ILE A 92 -10.19 10.55 8.45
N ALA A 93 -9.62 10.66 7.24
CA ALA A 93 -9.83 9.67 6.19
C ALA A 93 -8.79 8.55 6.31
N ALA A 94 -9.24 7.30 6.31
CA ALA A 94 -8.39 6.12 6.16
C ALA A 94 -8.51 5.59 4.72
N LEU A 95 -7.38 5.50 4.02
CA LEU A 95 -7.30 5.10 2.61
C LEU A 95 -6.25 3.99 2.43
N ARG A 96 -6.29 3.32 1.28
CA ARG A 96 -5.30 2.28 0.90
C ARG A 96 -4.14 2.93 0.15
N GLU A 97 -2.93 2.44 0.39
CA GLU A 97 -1.77 2.72 -0.45
C GLU A 97 -1.96 2.08 -1.84
N PRO A 98 -1.71 2.80 -2.94
CA PRO A 98 -1.74 2.21 -4.27
C PRO A 98 -0.49 1.40 -4.58
N SER A 99 -0.65 0.34 -5.38
CA SER A 99 0.47 -0.40 -5.96
C SER A 99 1.30 0.48 -6.89
N LEU A 100 2.62 0.29 -6.84
CA LEU A 100 3.60 1.00 -7.66
C LEU A 100 3.47 0.62 -9.15
N GLY A 101 3.29 -0.68 -9.44
CA GLY A 101 3.27 -1.20 -10.81
C GLY A 101 2.30 -0.46 -11.76
N PRO A 102 1.02 -0.27 -11.38
CA PRO A 102 0.05 0.50 -12.17
C PRO A 102 0.45 1.92 -12.54
N CYS A 103 1.26 2.60 -11.72
CA CYS A 103 1.74 3.96 -12.00
C CYS A 103 2.63 4.04 -13.25
N PHE A 104 3.28 2.95 -13.62
CA PHE A 104 4.08 2.81 -14.85
C PHE A 104 3.34 2.10 -15.98
N GLY A 105 2.03 1.85 -15.80
CA GLY A 105 1.15 1.28 -16.80
C GLY A 105 0.12 2.30 -17.30
N VAL A 106 -1.15 2.08 -16.94
CA VAL A 106 -2.30 2.84 -17.46
C VAL A 106 -2.91 3.78 -16.41
N LYS A 107 -2.63 3.59 -15.11
CA LYS A 107 -3.30 4.32 -14.01
C LYS A 107 -2.30 5.18 -13.25
N GLY A 108 -2.39 6.50 -13.40
CA GLY A 108 -1.68 7.46 -12.56
C GLY A 108 -2.60 8.07 -11.50
N GLY A 109 -2.35 7.81 -10.22
CA GLY A 109 -2.99 8.50 -9.11
C GLY A 109 -4.20 7.79 -8.49
N ALA A 110 -4.09 7.42 -7.21
CA ALA A 110 -5.17 6.77 -6.45
C ALA A 110 -5.64 7.57 -5.22
N ALA A 111 -5.10 8.78 -5.01
CA ALA A 111 -5.27 9.56 -3.79
C ALA A 111 -6.34 10.67 -3.89
N GLY A 112 -7.43 10.44 -4.63
CA GLY A 112 -8.49 11.43 -4.86
C GLY A 112 -8.34 12.15 -6.19
N GLY A 113 -8.95 13.33 -6.33
CA GLY A 113 -8.91 14.13 -7.56
C GLY A 113 -9.48 15.55 -7.37
N GLY A 114 -9.13 16.47 -8.27
CA GLY A 114 -9.48 17.88 -8.16
C GLY A 114 -8.93 18.51 -6.88
N TYR A 115 -9.75 19.21 -6.11
CA TYR A 115 -9.35 19.83 -4.83
C TYR A 115 -9.49 18.91 -3.62
N ALA A 116 -9.93 17.66 -3.82
CA ALA A 116 -10.05 16.65 -2.76
C ALA A 116 -9.01 15.55 -3.00
N GLN A 117 -7.77 15.83 -2.57
CA GLN A 117 -6.61 14.96 -2.74
C GLN A 117 -5.88 14.72 -1.42
N VAL A 118 -5.24 13.56 -1.28
CA VAL A 118 -4.22 13.32 -0.26
C VAL A 118 -2.83 13.59 -0.87
N VAL A 119 -2.01 14.34 -0.15
CA VAL A 119 -0.68 14.78 -0.59
C VAL A 119 0.38 14.40 0.47
N PRO A 120 1.64 14.15 0.08
CA PRO A 120 2.24 14.30 -1.27
C PRO A 120 1.94 13.13 -2.21
N MET A 121 1.28 13.43 -3.34
CA MET A 121 0.80 12.40 -4.29
C MET A 121 1.94 11.62 -4.96
N GLU A 122 3.05 12.28 -5.28
CA GLU A 122 4.21 11.64 -5.91
C GLU A 122 4.82 10.56 -5.00
N ASP A 123 4.95 10.84 -3.70
CA ASP A 123 5.46 9.86 -2.74
C ASP A 123 4.48 8.70 -2.55
N ILE A 124 3.18 8.99 -2.44
CA ILE A 124 2.12 7.99 -2.23
C ILE A 124 2.06 6.98 -3.39
N ASN A 125 2.27 7.44 -4.63
CA ASN A 125 2.20 6.60 -5.82
C ASN A 125 3.50 5.80 -6.09
N LEU A 126 4.57 6.05 -5.34
CA LEU A 126 5.87 5.41 -5.55
C LEU A 126 6.22 4.50 -4.37
N HIS A 127 7.26 4.85 -3.61
CA HIS A 127 7.75 4.00 -2.51
C HIS A 127 7.09 4.33 -1.18
N PHE A 128 6.37 5.45 -1.10
CA PHE A 128 5.74 5.99 0.09
C PHE A 128 6.60 5.86 1.36
N THR A 129 6.22 4.97 2.28
CA THR A 129 7.00 4.68 3.50
C THR A 129 7.66 3.29 3.50
N GLY A 130 7.60 2.58 2.37
CA GLY A 130 8.26 1.30 2.15
C GLY A 130 7.44 0.06 2.54
N ASP A 131 6.15 0.21 2.79
CA ASP A 131 5.30 -0.90 3.30
C ASP A 131 5.20 -2.04 2.29
N PHE A 132 5.03 -1.72 1.01
CA PHE A 132 4.94 -2.76 -0.03
C PHE A 132 6.29 -3.44 -0.26
N HIS A 133 7.41 -2.76 -0.02
CA HIS A 133 8.74 -3.39 -0.04
C HIS A 133 8.91 -4.38 1.11
N ALA A 134 8.42 -4.03 2.31
CA ALA A 134 8.45 -4.92 3.47
C ALA A 134 7.59 -6.18 3.23
N ILE A 135 6.38 -6.01 2.70
CA ILE A 135 5.48 -7.12 2.34
C ILE A 135 6.09 -8.02 1.26
N THR A 136 6.66 -7.41 0.21
CA THR A 136 7.37 -8.14 -0.85
C THR A 136 8.53 -8.96 -0.28
N SER A 137 9.31 -8.36 0.62
CA SER A 137 10.46 -9.02 1.25
C SER A 137 10.04 -10.19 2.14
N ALA A 138 9.01 -10.00 2.96
CA ALA A 138 8.47 -11.05 3.82
C ALA A 138 7.91 -12.23 3.01
N HIS A 139 7.12 -11.94 1.96
CA HIS A 139 6.55 -12.96 1.09
C HIS A 139 7.65 -13.77 0.38
N ASN A 140 8.61 -13.09 -0.23
CA ASN A 140 9.67 -13.75 -0.99
C ASN A 140 10.70 -14.45 -0.08
N LEU A 141 10.86 -14.02 1.17
CA LEU A 141 11.63 -14.76 2.16
C LEU A 141 11.01 -16.13 2.42
N LEU A 142 9.68 -16.22 2.58
CA LEU A 142 9.01 -17.52 2.72
C LEU A 142 9.19 -18.38 1.47
N SER A 143 9.04 -17.82 0.27
CA SER A 143 9.29 -18.56 -0.98
C SER A 143 10.73 -19.10 -1.05
N ALA A 144 11.71 -18.31 -0.62
CA ALA A 144 13.11 -18.73 -0.55
C ALA A 144 13.35 -19.84 0.49
N LEU A 145 12.71 -19.75 1.66
CA LEU A 145 12.83 -20.75 2.72
C LEU A 145 12.21 -22.09 2.31
N ILE A 146 11.10 -22.09 1.55
CA ILE A 146 10.50 -23.31 0.99
C ILE A 146 11.48 -24.01 0.05
N ASP A 147 12.03 -23.29 -0.93
CA ASP A 147 12.97 -23.88 -1.91
C ASP A 147 14.27 -24.33 -1.22
N ASN A 148 14.78 -23.58 -0.23
CA ASN A 148 15.95 -23.96 0.55
C ASN A 148 15.71 -25.21 1.42
N HIS A 149 14.52 -25.35 2.00
CA HIS A 149 14.15 -26.54 2.77
C HIS A 149 14.09 -27.79 1.88
N ILE A 150 13.55 -27.66 0.67
CA ILE A 150 13.55 -28.75 -0.32
C ILE A 150 14.99 -29.10 -0.71
N TYR A 151 15.84 -28.08 -0.94
CA TYR A 151 17.24 -28.25 -1.32
C TYR A 151 18.07 -29.05 -0.28
N TRP A 152 17.96 -28.72 1.00
CA TRP A 152 18.81 -29.31 2.06
C TRP A 152 18.34 -30.67 2.60
N GLY A 153 17.32 -31.28 2.00
CA GLY A 153 16.92 -32.65 2.34
C GLY A 153 15.42 -32.86 2.50
N ASN A 154 14.61 -31.82 2.33
CA ASN A 154 13.15 -31.91 2.26
C ASN A 154 12.53 -32.78 3.37
N ALA A 155 12.93 -32.57 4.63
CA ALA A 155 12.51 -33.41 5.75
C ALA A 155 10.98 -33.42 5.98
N LEU A 156 10.26 -32.44 5.43
CA LEU A 156 8.80 -32.32 5.50
C LEU A 156 8.08 -33.07 4.37
N GLY A 157 8.80 -33.67 3.42
CA GLY A 157 8.22 -34.41 2.30
C GLY A 157 7.38 -33.53 1.37
N ILE A 158 7.79 -32.27 1.15
CA ILE A 158 7.09 -31.33 0.27
C ILE A 158 7.16 -31.85 -1.17
N ASP A 159 5.98 -32.07 -1.78
CA ASP A 159 5.88 -32.29 -3.22
C ASP A 159 5.99 -30.93 -3.92
N GLN A 160 7.13 -30.68 -4.56
CA GLN A 160 7.43 -29.40 -5.24
C GLN A 160 6.40 -29.00 -6.31
N ARG A 161 5.63 -29.96 -6.84
CA ARG A 161 4.56 -29.71 -7.84
C ARG A 161 3.28 -29.18 -7.21
N ARG A 162 3.18 -29.23 -5.88
CA ARG A 162 2.00 -28.83 -5.10
C ARG A 162 2.24 -27.58 -4.25
N VAL A 163 3.39 -26.92 -4.42
CA VAL A 163 3.69 -25.66 -3.75
C VAL A 163 2.77 -24.58 -4.33
N GLY A 164 1.74 -24.20 -3.57
CA GLY A 164 0.82 -23.11 -3.94
C GLY A 164 1.37 -21.71 -3.64
N TRP A 165 2.41 -21.62 -2.81
CA TRP A 165 3.07 -20.36 -2.47
C TRP A 165 4.01 -19.91 -3.59
N LYS A 166 3.63 -18.82 -4.26
CA LYS A 166 4.39 -18.20 -5.35
C LYS A 166 5.42 -17.21 -4.82
N ARG A 167 5.94 -16.37 -5.71
CA ARG A 167 6.68 -15.15 -5.39
C ARG A 167 5.85 -13.92 -5.72
N VAL A 168 6.29 -12.75 -5.29
CA VAL A 168 5.62 -11.48 -5.64
C VAL A 168 6.60 -10.39 -6.05
N LEU A 169 6.11 -9.48 -6.89
CA LEU A 169 6.81 -8.26 -7.31
C LEU A 169 5.79 -7.16 -7.56
N ASP A 170 6.04 -5.95 -7.06
CA ASP A 170 5.12 -4.82 -7.26
C ASP A 170 5.33 -4.12 -8.61
N MET A 171 5.31 -4.91 -9.68
CA MET A 171 5.48 -4.47 -11.07
C MET A 171 4.43 -5.15 -11.95
N ASN A 172 3.98 -4.46 -13.00
CA ASN A 172 3.10 -5.05 -14.01
C ASN A 172 3.89 -5.92 -15.00
N ASP A 173 4.42 -7.05 -14.54
CA ASP A 173 5.23 -7.95 -15.36
C ASP A 173 4.46 -9.22 -15.73
N ARG A 174 4.03 -9.33 -17.00
CA ARG A 174 3.30 -10.50 -17.50
C ARG A 174 4.21 -11.71 -17.74
N ALA A 175 5.52 -11.51 -17.93
CA ALA A 175 6.45 -12.60 -18.25
C ALA A 175 6.67 -13.52 -17.05
N LEU A 176 6.44 -13.02 -15.84
CA LEU A 176 6.63 -13.77 -14.60
C LEU A 176 5.40 -14.59 -14.15
N ARG A 177 4.29 -14.56 -14.90
CA ARG A 177 3.06 -15.29 -14.51
C ARG A 177 3.26 -16.81 -14.41
N SER A 178 4.12 -17.36 -15.25
CA SER A 178 4.41 -18.79 -15.30
C SER A 178 5.87 -18.97 -15.69
N ILE A 179 6.65 -19.55 -14.78
CA ILE A 179 8.09 -19.75 -14.93
C ILE A 179 8.46 -21.16 -14.51
N VAL A 180 9.68 -21.58 -14.86
CA VAL A 180 10.36 -22.69 -14.21
C VAL A 180 11.57 -22.12 -13.48
N ASN A 181 11.68 -22.38 -12.18
CA ASN A 181 12.77 -21.87 -11.35
C ASN A 181 13.83 -22.95 -11.07
N SER A 182 14.90 -22.59 -10.35
CA SER A 182 15.90 -23.52 -9.81
C SER A 182 16.60 -24.41 -10.87
N LEU A 183 16.89 -23.83 -12.03
CA LEU A 183 17.62 -24.49 -13.13
C LEU A 183 19.14 -24.34 -12.97
N GLY A 184 19.91 -25.10 -13.77
CA GLY A 184 21.37 -24.94 -13.85
C GLY A 184 22.19 -25.94 -13.03
N GLY A 185 21.61 -27.09 -12.67
CA GLY A 185 22.34 -28.21 -12.07
C GLY A 185 22.21 -28.29 -10.55
N VAL A 186 22.94 -29.24 -9.96
CA VAL A 186 22.76 -29.70 -8.57
C VAL A 186 22.89 -28.58 -7.55
N SER A 187 23.77 -27.60 -7.76
CA SER A 187 24.01 -26.50 -6.80
C SER A 187 22.90 -25.44 -6.76
N ASN A 188 21.92 -25.48 -7.66
CA ASN A 188 21.00 -24.37 -7.90
C ASN A 188 19.54 -24.68 -7.50
N GLY A 189 19.31 -25.81 -6.84
CA GLY A 189 17.97 -26.23 -6.39
C GLY A 189 17.37 -27.35 -7.23
N PHE A 190 16.08 -27.60 -7.00
CA PHE A 190 15.29 -28.61 -7.70
C PHE A 190 14.28 -27.93 -8.63
N PRO A 191 14.34 -28.17 -9.95
CA PRO A 191 13.44 -27.49 -10.90
C PRO A 191 11.96 -27.71 -10.59
N ARG A 192 11.18 -26.64 -10.53
CA ARG A 192 9.71 -26.69 -10.42
C ARG A 192 9.03 -25.55 -11.18
N GLU A 193 7.77 -25.77 -11.53
CA GLU A 193 6.89 -24.70 -12.01
C GLU A 193 6.59 -23.72 -10.88
N ASP A 194 6.55 -22.43 -11.22
CA ASP A 194 6.35 -21.35 -10.27
C ASP A 194 5.74 -20.13 -10.98
N GLY A 195 5.51 -19.04 -10.25
CA GLY A 195 5.09 -17.78 -10.84
C GLY A 195 5.20 -16.62 -9.87
N PHE A 196 4.85 -15.44 -10.37
CA PHE A 196 4.74 -14.22 -9.60
C PHE A 196 3.33 -13.66 -9.67
N ASP A 197 2.83 -13.21 -8.52
CA ASP A 197 1.68 -12.32 -8.44
C ASP A 197 2.15 -10.89 -8.10
N ILE A 198 1.28 -9.89 -8.28
CA ILE A 198 1.59 -8.52 -7.85
C ILE A 198 1.59 -8.45 -6.32
N THR A 199 2.49 -7.67 -5.71
CA THR A 199 2.64 -7.63 -4.23
C THR A 199 1.34 -7.40 -3.47
N VAL A 200 0.46 -6.54 -3.97
CA VAL A 200 -0.85 -6.26 -3.33
C VAL A 200 -1.84 -7.44 -3.38
N ALA A 201 -1.53 -8.51 -4.13
CA ALA A 201 -2.29 -9.77 -4.16
C ALA A 201 -1.70 -10.85 -3.23
N SER A 202 -0.58 -10.57 -2.56
CA SER A 202 0.04 -11.44 -1.56
C SER A 202 -0.89 -11.73 -0.39
N GLU A 203 -0.89 -12.96 0.13
CA GLU A 203 -1.59 -13.26 1.40
C GLU A 203 -0.97 -12.51 2.59
N VAL A 204 0.32 -12.13 2.52
CA VAL A 204 0.97 -11.30 3.56
C VAL A 204 0.34 -9.90 3.65
N MET A 205 -0.34 -9.43 2.60
CA MET A 205 -1.07 -8.16 2.60
C MET A 205 -2.42 -8.26 3.32
N ALA A 206 -3.04 -9.44 3.36
CA ALA A 206 -4.38 -9.66 3.90
C ALA A 206 -4.36 -9.75 5.44
#